data_AF-A0A929I2E2-F1
#
_entry.id   AF-A0A929I2E2-F1
#
_cell.length_a   1.000
_cell.length_b   1.000
_cell.length_c   1.000
_cell.angle_alpha   90.00
_cell.angle_beta   90.00
_cell.angle_gamma   90.00
#
_symmetry.space_group_name_H-M   'P 1'
#
loop_
_entity.id
_entity.type
_entity.pdbx_description
1 polymer ?
#
loop_
_entity_poly.entity_id
_entity_poly.type
_entity_poly.pdbx_seq_one_letter_code
_entity_poly.pdbx_strand_id
1 'polypeptide(L)' 'LVYWFGEIAFGPPDSNWAGVFRIHHRSGAFGLIADRGEGGSNTLAVGLKYRF' A
#
# COMPACT_ATOMS: atom_id res chain seq x y z
N LEU A 1 7.46 -12.12 -7.29
CA LEU A 1 6.65 -11.77 -6.10
C LEU A 1 5.43 -10.94 -6.49
N VAL A 2 4.32 -11.12 -5.78
CA VAL A 2 3.06 -10.39 -5.96
C VAL A 2 3.16 -9.13 -5.14
N TYR A 3 2.81 -8.00 -5.75
CA TYR A 3 2.78 -6.70 -5.11
C TYR A 3 1.38 -6.12 -5.22
N TRP A 4 0.85 -5.66 -4.10
CA TRP A 4 -0.36 -4.85 -4.09
C TRP A 4 -0.30 -3.84 -2.95
N PHE A 5 -1.11 -2.79 -3.07
CA PHE A 5 -1.36 -1.87 -1.97
C PHE A 5 -2.84 -1.47 -1.94
N GLY A 6 -3.33 -1.17 -0.73
CA GLY A 6 -4.61 -0.52 -0.51
C GLY A 6 -4.40 0.88 0.03
N GLU A 7 -5.22 1.84 -0.39
CA GLU A 7 -5.20 3.21 0.10
C GLU A 7 -6.61 3.63 0.53
N ILE A 8 -6.71 4.26 1.71
CA ILE A 8 -7.85 5.09 2.09
C ILE A 8 -7.35 6.53 2.12
N ALA A 9 -8.06 7.41 1.42
CA ALA A 9 -7.82 8.84 1.40
C ALA A 9 -9.03 9.59 1.99
N PHE A 10 -8.79 10.55 2.87
CA PHE A 10 -9.83 11.36 3.51
C PHE A 10 -9.38 12.81 3.57
N GLY A 11 -10.30 13.74 3.29
CA GLY A 11 -10.03 15.17 3.29
C GLY A 11 -11.32 15.99 3.17
N PRO A 12 -11.24 17.31 3.40
CA PRO A 12 -12.38 18.21 3.24
C PRO A 12 -12.89 18.23 1.78
N PRO A 13 -14.21 18.50 1.56
CA PRO A 13 -14.72 18.79 0.22
C PRO A 13 -13.98 19.95 -0.44
N ASP A 14 -13.84 19.90 -1.77
CA ASP A 14 -13.21 20.95 -2.60
C ASP A 14 -11.78 21.35 -2.17
N SER A 15 -11.07 20.47 -1.47
CA SER A 15 -9.69 20.68 -1.07
C SER A 15 -8.68 20.08 -2.04
N ASN A 16 -7.51 20.69 -2.13
CA ASN A 16 -6.36 20.20 -2.89
C ASN A 16 -5.48 19.24 -2.09
N TRP A 17 -5.83 18.90 -0.84
CA TRP A 17 -5.08 17.95 -0.03
C TRP A 17 -5.96 16.84 0.56
N ALA A 18 -5.35 15.70 0.87
CA ALA A 18 -5.99 14.60 1.58
C ALA A 18 -4.99 13.91 2.52
N GLY A 19 -5.45 13.48 3.70
CA GLY A 19 -4.76 12.49 4.51
C GLY A 19 -4.87 11.11 3.85
N VAL A 20 -3.80 10.32 3.93
CA VAL A 20 -3.77 8.96 3.38
C VAL A 20 -3.27 7.96 4.40
N PHE A 21 -3.91 6.79 4.39
CA PHE A 21 -3.43 5.58 5.03
C PHE A 21 -3.27 4.49 3.97
N ARG A 22 -2.11 3.81 3.97
CA ARG A 22 -1.80 2.76 3.01
C ARG A 22 -1.28 1.51 3.68
N ILE A 23 -1.62 0.39 3.06
CA ILE A 23 -1.07 -0.93 3.36
C ILE A 23 -0.40 -1.42 2.08
N HIS A 24 0.88 -1.77 2.18
CA HIS A 24 1.63 -2.43 1.11
C HIS A 24 1.84 -3.89 1.48
N HIS A 25 1.66 -4.78 0.52
CA HIS A 25 1.90 -6.21 0.68
C HIS A 25 2.75 -6.74 -0.47
N ARG A 26 3.75 -7.54 -0.11
CA ARG A 26 4.63 -8.26 -1.04
C ARG A 26 4.78 -9.70 -0.58
N SER A 27 4.53 -10.67 -1.46
CA SER A 27 4.71 -12.10 -1.12
C SER A 27 4.97 -13.00 -2.34
N GLY A 28 5.36 -14.24 -2.09
CA GLY A 28 5.51 -15.30 -3.09
C GLY A 28 4.20 -15.95 -3.56
N ALA A 29 3.04 -15.42 -3.15
CA ALA A 29 1.72 -16.01 -3.41
C ALA A 29 1.67 -17.51 -3.08
N PHE A 30 1.96 -17.85 -1.82
CA PHE A 30 1.93 -19.23 -1.31
C PHE A 30 2.88 -20.21 -2.02
N GLY A 31 3.96 -19.69 -2.63
CA GLY A 31 4.94 -20.47 -3.35
C GLY A 31 4.67 -20.60 -4.86
N LEU A 32 3.69 -19.85 -5.38
CA LEU A 32 3.31 -19.92 -6.80
C LEU A 32 4.36 -19.28 -7.72
N ILE A 33 5.02 -18.21 -7.26
CA ILE A 33 5.93 -17.39 -8.08
C ILE A 33 7.25 -17.04 -7.39
N ALA A 34 7.55 -17.72 -6.30
CA ALA A 34 8.77 -17.60 -5.50
C ALA A 34 8.90 -18.85 -4.64
N ASP A 35 10.13 -19.23 -4.29
CA ASP A 35 10.38 -20.44 -3.52
C ASP A 35 9.79 -20.34 -2.10
N ARG A 36 9.35 -21.48 -1.57
CA ARG A 36 8.89 -21.55 -0.18
C ARG A 36 10.04 -21.20 0.75
N GLY A 37 9.84 -20.15 1.55
CA GLY A 37 10.86 -19.60 2.44
C GLY A 37 11.43 -18.27 1.97
N GLU A 38 11.21 -17.86 0.71
CA GLU A 38 11.49 -16.48 0.32
C GLU A 38 10.57 -15.50 1.05
N GLY A 39 11.18 -14.51 1.71
CA GLY A 39 10.49 -13.58 2.59
C GLY A 39 9.52 -12.65 1.88
N GLY A 40 8.33 -12.51 2.45
CA GLY A 40 7.38 -11.43 2.16
C GLY A 40 7.57 -10.24 3.09
N SER A 41 6.90 -9.13 2.78
CA SER A 41 6.90 -7.94 3.63
C SER A 41 5.53 -7.26 3.62
N ASN A 42 5.13 -6.72 4.76
CA ASN A 42 4.00 -5.80 4.88
C ASN A 42 4.52 -4.46 5.39
N THR A 43 3.97 -3.37 4.86
CA THR A 43 4.34 -2.02 5.29
C THR A 43 3.09 -1.19 5.47
N LEU A 44 3.01 -0.51 6.61
CA LEU A 44 1.97 0.49 6.89
C LEU A 44 2.56 1.88 6.62
N ALA A 45 1.77 2.74 5.97
CA ALA A 45 2.15 4.12 5.72
C ALA A 45 1.00 5.07 6.03
N VAL A 46 1.34 6.23 6.60
CA VAL A 46 0.45 7.36 6.82
C VAL A 46 1.09 8.58 6.17
N GLY A 47 0.31 9.45 5.55
CA GLY A 47 0.86 10.65 4.93
C GLY A 47 -0.19 11.65 4.47
N LEU A 48 0.28 12.63 3.70
CA LEU A 48 -0.53 13.66 3.04
C LEU A 48 -0.33 13.55 1.52
N LYS A 49 -1.41 13.71 0.76
CA LYS A 49 -1.42 13.89 -0.69
C LYS A 49 -1.81 15.33 -1.00
N TYR A 50 -1.20 15.91 -2.01
CA TYR A 50 -1.56 17.22 -2.56
C TYR A 50 -1.77 17.10 -4.08
N ARG A 51 -2.79 17.78 -4.61
CA ARG A 51 -3.13 17.87 -6.04
C ARG A 51 -2.86 19.30 -6.52
N PHE A 52 -2.02 19.44 -7.54
CA PHE A 52 -1.68 20.71 -8.19
C PHE A 52 -2.57 20.97 -9.41
#